data_AF-A0A5E4KA11-F1
#
_entry.id   AF-A0A5E4KA11-F1
#
_cell.length_a   1.000
_cell.length_b   1.000
_cell.length_c   1.000
_cell.angle_alpha   90.00
_cell.angle_beta   90.00
_cell.angle_gamma   90.00
#
_symmetry.space_group_name_H-M   'P 1'
#
loop_
_entity.id
_entity.type
_entity.pdbx_description
1 polymer ?
#
loop_
_entity_poly.entity_id
_entity_poly.type
_entity_poly.pdbx_seq_one_letter_code
_entity_poly.pdbx_strand_id
1 'polypeptide(L)' 'MLIKETSKRFIDRIADVIKMNNTFLSMEPLVYSPLEFEIMKKEKRDFIMTIEEEGIEIYDARSAKMV' A
#
# COMPACT_ATOMS: atom_id res chain seq x y z
N MET A 1 -2.71 -4.17 -4.06
CA MET A 1 -2.52 -2.99 -3.16
C MET A 1 -3.32 -3.20 -1.86
N LEU A 2 -2.83 -2.70 -0.72
CA LEU A 2 -3.51 -2.73 0.58
C LEU A 2 -3.69 -1.29 1.06
N ILE A 3 -4.94 -0.84 1.22
CA ILE A 3 -5.26 0.51 1.69
C ILE A 3 -5.78 0.44 3.12
N LYS A 4 -5.12 1.15 4.04
CA LYS A 4 -5.52 1.26 5.45
C LYS A 4 -5.50 2.71 5.92
N GLU A 5 -6.39 3.03 6.85
CA GLU A 5 -6.35 4.33 7.55
C GLU A 5 -5.24 4.32 8.60
N THR A 6 -4.45 5.39 8.67
CA THR A 6 -3.40 5.57 9.69
C THR A 6 -3.04 7.03 9.88
N SER A 7 -2.74 7.44 11.11
CA SER A 7 -2.21 8.76 11.45
C SER A 7 -0.68 8.76 11.66
N LYS A 8 -0.01 7.64 11.41
CA LYS A 8 1.43 7.47 11.65
C LYS A 8 2.29 8.06 10.52
N ARG A 9 3.50 8.50 10.87
CA ARG A 9 4.52 8.95 9.91
C ARG A 9 4.99 7.78 9.06
N PHE A 10 5.43 8.05 7.84
CA PHE A 10 5.84 7.06 6.84
C PHE A 10 6.71 5.92 7.41
N ILE A 11 7.80 6.25 8.12
CA ILE A 11 8.73 5.27 8.70
C ILE A 11 8.06 4.34 9.72
N ASP A 12 7.08 4.85 10.46
CA ASP A 12 6.39 4.11 11.52
C ASP A 12 5.28 3.20 10.92
N ARG A 13 4.84 3.44 9.68
CA ARG A 13 3.78 2.64 9.02
C ARG A 13 4.27 1.25 8.62
N ILE A 14 5.52 1.14 8.17
CA ILE A 14 6.14 -0.11 7.70
C ILE A 14 6.22 -1.12 8.85
N ALA A 15 6.66 -0.67 10.03
CA ALA A 15 6.79 -1.51 11.21
C ALA A 15 5.46 -2.19 11.60
N ASP A 16 4.33 -1.48 11.49
CA ASP A 16 3.02 -2.06 11.76
C ASP A 16 2.66 -3.17 10.78
N VAL A 17 2.94 -2.97 9.49
CA VAL A 17 2.64 -3.98 8.46
C VAL A 17 3.52 -5.22 8.65
N ILE A 18 4.80 -5.04 8.97
CA ILE A 18 5.71 -6.16 9.27
C ILE A 18 5.23 -6.93 10.49
N LYS A 19 4.80 -6.25 11.56
CA LYS A 19 4.28 -6.91 12.78
C LYS A 19 3.00 -7.71 12.55
N MET A 20 2.22 -7.38 11.52
CA MET A 20 1.03 -8.15 11.13
C MET A 20 1.38 -9.43 10.37
N ASN A 21 2.61 -9.55 9.85
CA ASN A 21 3.05 -10.74 9.16
C ASN A 21 3.26 -11.89 10.15
N ASN A 22 2.32 -12.83 10.14
CA ASN A 22 2.41 -14.07 10.92
C ASN A 22 2.81 -15.28 10.07
N THR A 23 3.33 -15.04 8.86
CA THR A 23 3.76 -16.08 7.92
C THR A 23 5.29 -16.20 7.89
N PHE A 24 5.79 -17.28 7.30
CA PHE A 24 7.23 -17.46 7.06
C PHE A 24 7.75 -16.67 5.86
N LEU A 25 6.88 -15.99 5.11
CA LEU A 25 7.29 -15.20 3.96
C LEU A 25 7.94 -13.90 4.43
N SER A 26 9.16 -13.63 3.94
CA SER A 26 9.76 -12.31 4.10
C SER A 26 8.97 -11.31 3.25
N MET A 27 8.57 -10.19 3.84
CA MET A 27 7.85 -9.13 3.15
C MET A 27 8.58 -7.80 3.30
N GLU A 28 8.69 -7.07 2.20
CA GLU A 28 9.19 -5.69 2.17
C GLU A 28 8.05 -4.74 1.78
N PRO A 29 7.19 -4.35 2.73
CA PRO A 29 6.02 -3.54 2.41
C PRO A 29 6.42 -2.08 2.14
N LEU A 30 5.84 -1.51 1.09
CA LEU A 30 5.87 -0.08 0.80
C LEU A 30 4.49 0.52 1.15
N VAL A 31 4.47 1.55 2.00
CA VAL A 31 3.22 2.10 2.55
C VAL A 31 3.07 3.57 2.23
N TYR A 32 2.20 3.86 1.26
CA TYR A 32 1.91 5.22 0.81
C TYR A 32 0.55 5.69 1.34
N SER A 33 0.46 6.98 1.62
CA SER A 33 -0.82 7.67 1.71
C SER A 33 -1.43 7.83 0.31
N PRO A 34 -2.75 8.04 0.20
CA PRO A 34 -3.39 8.29 -1.08
C PRO A 34 -2.75 9.46 -1.84
N LEU A 35 -2.41 10.57 -1.15
CA LEU A 35 -1.78 11.72 -1.77
C LEU A 35 -0.36 11.40 -2.31
N GLU A 36 0.45 10.68 -1.53
CA GLU A 36 1.79 10.24 -1.97
C GLU A 36 1.66 9.37 -3.24
N PHE A 37 0.72 8.44 -3.27
CA PHE A 37 0.48 7.57 -4.42
C PHE A 37 0.04 8.37 -5.66
N GLU A 38 -0.91 9.29 -5.52
CA GLU A 38 -1.38 10.13 -6.62
C GLU A 38 -0.27 11.04 -7.17
N ILE A 39 0.59 11.60 -6.31
CA ILE A 39 1.76 12.38 -6.74
C ILE A 39 2.69 11.50 -7.57
N MET A 40 3.01 10.29 -7.11
CA MET A 40 3.92 9.40 -7.83
C MET A 40 3.35 8.90 -9.15
N LYS A 41 2.03 8.69 -9.22
CA LYS A 41 1.31 8.39 -10.45
C LYS A 41 1.39 9.56 -11.44
N LYS A 42 1.15 10.79 -10.98
CA LYS A 42 1.28 12.00 -11.80
C LYS A 42 2.70 12.20 -12.33
N GLU A 43 3.70 11.89 -11.50
CA GLU A 43 5.12 11.91 -11.88
C GLU A 43 5.52 10.74 -12.79
N LYS A 44 4.62 9.80 -13.06
CA LYS A 44 4.86 8.58 -13.86
C LYS A 44 6.07 7.80 -13.37
N ARG A 45 6.20 7.63 -12.04
CA ARG A 45 7.30 6.83 -11.48
C ARG A 45 7.14 5.38 -11.90
N ASP A 46 8.21 4.81 -12.48
CA ASP A 46 8.22 3.47 -13.08
C ASP A 46 7.56 2.41 -12.19
N PHE A 47 7.96 2.34 -10.91
CA PHE A 47 7.40 1.35 -9.99
C PHE A 47 5.89 1.47 -9.77
N ILE A 48 5.35 2.70 -9.71
CA ILE A 48 3.90 2.91 -9.57
C ILE A 48 3.19 2.53 -10.86
N MET A 49 3.75 2.87 -12.02
CA MET A 49 3.20 2.46 -13.31
C MET A 49 3.16 0.93 -13.45
N THR A 50 4.24 0.23 -13.08
CA THR A 50 4.28 -1.24 -13.07
C THR A 50 3.23 -1.82 -12.13
N ILE A 51 3.02 -1.24 -10.94
CA ILE A 51 1.95 -1.71 -10.04
C ILE A 51 0.56 -1.49 -10.65
N GLU A 52 0.32 -0.39 -11.36
CA GLU A 52 -0.98 -0.16 -12.00
C GLU A 52 -1.25 -1.15 -13.15
N GLU A 53 -0.21 -1.55 -13.88
CA GLU A 53 -0.34 -2.46 -15.01
C GLU A 53 -0.36 -3.94 -14.59
N GLU A 54 0.49 -4.33 -13.64
CA GLU A 54 0.75 -5.74 -13.30
C GLU A 54 0.32 -6.11 -11.87
N GLY A 55 0.06 -5.12 -11.02
CA GLY A 55 -0.21 -5.32 -9.61
C GLY A 55 -1.54 -6.03 -9.37
N ILE A 56 -1.53 -7.00 -8.45
CA ILE A 56 -2.74 -7.69 -8.01
C ILE A 56 -3.34 -6.97 -6.80
N GLU A 57 -4.63 -6.65 -6.88
CA GLU A 57 -5.38 -6.17 -5.73
C GLU A 57 -5.78 -7.35 -4.84
N ILE A 58 -5.27 -7.34 -3.60
CA ILE A 58 -5.53 -8.41 -2.63
C ILE A 58 -6.62 -7.98 -1.64
N TYR A 59 -6.75 -6.67 -1.36
CA TYR A 59 -7.74 -6.14 -0.43
C TYR A 59 -7.91 -4.62 -0.53
N ASP A 60 -9.17 -4.15 -0.61
CA ASP A 60 -9.56 -2.74 -0.43
C ASP A 60 -10.72 -2.61 0.56
N ALA A 61 -10.44 -2.00 1.71
CA ALA A 61 -11.42 -1.76 2.76
C ALA A 61 -12.57 -0.82 2.33
N ARG A 62 -12.35 0.02 1.31
CA ARG A 62 -13.36 0.94 0.77
C ARG A 62 -14.39 0.17 -0.05
N SER A 63 -13.94 -0.81 -0.82
CA SER A 63 -14.78 -1.69 -1.62
C SER A 63 -15.65 -2.60 -0.75
N ALA A 64 -15.15 -3.01 0.42
CA ALA A 64 -15.89 -3.83 1.37
C ALA A 64 -17.05 -3.09 2.09
N LYS A 65 -17.10 -1.75 2.03
CA LYS A 65 -18.18 -0.93 2.63
C LYS A 65 -19.34 -0.61 1.67
N MET A 66 -19.31 -1.08 0.42
CA MET A 66 -20.41 -0.90 -0.55
C MET A 66 -21.46 -2.02 -0.51
N VAL A 67 -21.65 -2.69 0.64
CA VAL A 67 -22.71 -3.70 0.86
C VAL A 67 -23.57 -3.28 2.04
#